data_AF-N1S703-F1
#
_entry.id   AF-N1S703-F1
#
_cell.length_a   1.000
_cell.length_b   1.000
_cell.length_c   1.000
_cell.angle_alpha   90.00
_cell.angle_beta   90.00
_cell.angle_gamma   90.00
#
_symmetry.space_group_name_H-M   'P 1'
#
loop_
_entity.id
_entity.type
_entity.pdbx_description
1 polymer ?
#
loop_
_entity_poly.entity_id
_entity_poly.type
_entity_poly.pdbx_seq_one_letter_code
_entity_poly.pdbx_strand_id
1 'polypeptide(L)'
;RMKLTDVKGTCAAFFWYFNDTQEIDIEFLSQEFDHDNGIYPINLVVQSKKSLEAGYDASKTGSFKRVRLDFDPTDAFHEYRFDYLPGQVLFYADGKLLARMKGGDMPSSGGHLILQHWSNGNPLWSGGPPKEDATVTVSFVKAYFNSSNSERQSQLVQQCHKSSEETSGCAIYDSDNDEIDNAAASTRRVAQENFVCVLVVGLIMPFLQLSHIFLVV
;
A
#
# COMPACT_ATOMS: atom_id res chain seq x y z
N ARG A 1 -2.23 -7.25 -4.62
CA ARG A 1 -3.40 -7.39 -5.54
C ARG A 1 -4.70 -7.56 -4.79
N MET A 2 -5.70 -6.75 -5.11
CA MET A 2 -7.02 -6.72 -4.44
C MET A 2 -8.16 -6.64 -5.44
N LYS A 3 -9.32 -7.16 -5.06
CA LYS A 3 -10.62 -6.91 -5.71
C LYS A 3 -11.52 -6.20 -4.69
N LEU A 4 -12.04 -5.04 -5.06
CA LEU A 4 -12.79 -4.17 -4.15
C LEU A 4 -14.27 -4.56 -4.09
N THR A 5 -14.96 -4.05 -3.08
CA THR A 5 -16.41 -4.19 -2.92
C THR A 5 -17.14 -3.14 -3.76
N ASP A 6 -18.27 -3.52 -4.35
CA ASP A 6 -19.22 -2.57 -4.94
C ASP A 6 -20.26 -2.05 -3.93
N VAL A 7 -20.34 -2.68 -2.75
CA VAL A 7 -21.24 -2.23 -1.69
C VAL A 7 -20.81 -0.85 -1.19
N LYS A 8 -21.66 0.15 -1.41
CA LYS A 8 -21.44 1.55 -1.01
C LYS A 8 -21.34 1.68 0.51
N GLY A 9 -20.55 2.67 0.94
CA GLY A 9 -20.45 3.04 2.35
C GLY A 9 -19.22 2.51 3.07
N THR A 10 -18.13 2.23 2.35
CA THR A 10 -16.86 1.78 2.96
C THR A 10 -15.65 2.48 2.36
N CYS A 11 -14.56 2.54 3.14
CA CYS A 11 -13.21 2.85 2.65
C CYS A 11 -12.37 1.57 2.69
N ALA A 12 -11.82 1.17 1.55
CA ALA A 12 -10.77 0.15 1.46
C ALA A 12 -9.42 0.85 1.34
N ALA A 13 -8.45 0.48 2.16
CA ALA A 13 -7.16 1.13 2.27
C ALA A 13 -6.02 0.12 2.22
N PHE A 14 -5.01 0.41 1.40
CA PHE A 14 -3.69 -0.21 1.46
C PHE A 14 -2.65 0.87 1.72
N PHE A 15 -1.94 0.77 2.84
CA PHE A 15 -1.08 1.86 3.28
C PHE A 15 0.17 1.38 3.98
N TRP A 16 1.20 2.23 3.95
CA TRP A 16 2.40 2.10 4.77
C TRP A 16 2.33 3.11 5.91
N TYR A 17 2.65 2.68 7.12
CA TYR A 17 2.51 3.48 8.32
C TYR A 17 3.73 3.40 9.24
N PHE A 18 4.24 4.56 9.65
CA PHE A 18 5.14 4.69 10.80
C PHE A 18 4.47 5.45 11.94
N ASN A 19 3.88 6.62 11.64
CA ASN A 19 3.08 7.42 12.55
C ASN A 19 2.18 8.41 11.77
N ASP A 20 1.34 9.18 12.46
CA ASP A 20 0.39 10.16 11.89
C ASP A 20 1.00 11.26 11.00
N THR A 21 2.34 11.36 10.91
CA THR A 21 3.05 12.33 10.07
C THR A 21 3.95 11.66 9.03
N GLN A 22 3.91 10.33 8.94
CA GLN A 22 4.67 9.52 8.00
C GLN A 22 3.82 8.30 7.65
N GLU A 23 2.96 8.50 6.66
CA GLU A 23 2.00 7.51 6.16
C GLU A 23 1.85 7.68 4.65
N ILE A 24 1.65 6.57 3.93
CA ILE A 24 1.42 6.54 2.49
C ILE A 24 0.17 5.73 2.24
N ASP A 25 -0.86 6.35 1.69
CA ASP A 25 -2.18 5.74 1.54
C ASP A 25 -2.58 5.56 0.08
N ILE A 26 -3.17 4.41 -0.18
CA ILE A 26 -4.04 4.16 -1.33
C ILE A 26 -5.42 3.84 -0.78
N GLU A 27 -6.38 4.75 -0.97
CA GLU A 27 -7.73 4.63 -0.42
C GLU A 27 -8.82 4.69 -1.51
N PHE A 28 -9.79 3.79 -1.39
CA PHE A 28 -10.92 3.65 -2.28
C PHE A 28 -12.22 3.82 -1.51
N LEU A 29 -13.06 4.75 -1.96
CA LEU A 29 -14.34 5.04 -1.34
C LEU A 29 -15.43 4.40 -2.18
N SER A 30 -16.00 3.28 -1.72
CA SER A 30 -16.96 2.51 -2.54
C SER A 30 -18.23 3.29 -2.87
N GLN A 31 -18.57 4.31 -2.09
CA GLN A 31 -19.69 5.21 -2.39
C GLN A 31 -19.47 6.08 -3.63
N GLU A 32 -18.23 6.26 -4.07
CA GLU A 32 -17.84 7.14 -5.18
C GLU A 32 -17.66 6.41 -6.51
N PHE A 33 -17.84 5.09 -6.53
CA PHE A 33 -17.87 4.32 -7.76
C PHE A 33 -19.18 4.59 -8.52
N ASP A 34 -19.03 4.92 -9.80
CA ASP A 34 -20.11 5.22 -10.71
C ASP A 34 -19.92 4.38 -11.98
N HIS A 35 -20.58 3.22 -11.97
CA HIS A 35 -20.56 2.22 -13.03
C HIS A 35 -21.19 2.72 -14.33
N ASP A 36 -22.25 3.53 -14.23
CA ASP A 36 -22.96 4.05 -15.40
C ASP A 36 -22.04 4.93 -16.27
N ASN A 37 -21.10 5.64 -15.63
CA ASN A 37 -20.14 6.50 -16.30
C ASN A 37 -18.70 5.95 -16.33
N GLY A 38 -18.47 4.75 -15.79
CA GLY A 38 -17.13 4.14 -15.68
C GLY A 38 -16.15 4.99 -14.86
N ILE A 39 -16.62 5.62 -13.78
CA ILE A 39 -15.82 6.50 -12.91
C ILE A 39 -15.48 5.76 -11.62
N TYR A 40 -14.18 5.52 -11.42
CA TYR A 40 -13.65 4.83 -10.24
C TYR A 40 -12.52 5.65 -9.61
N PRO A 41 -12.83 6.58 -8.69
CA PRO A 41 -11.81 7.42 -8.06
C PRO A 41 -10.94 6.65 -7.08
N ILE A 42 -9.67 7.03 -7.03
CA ILE A 42 -8.67 6.55 -6.06
C ILE A 42 -8.04 7.78 -5.37
N ASN A 43 -7.94 7.73 -4.05
CA ASN A 43 -7.27 8.75 -3.26
C ASN A 43 -5.87 8.26 -2.90
N LEU A 44 -4.87 9.02 -3.32
CA LEU A 44 -3.46 8.77 -3.06
C LEU A 44 -2.99 9.84 -2.10
N VAL A 45 -2.51 9.44 -0.93
CA VAL A 45 -2.21 10.37 0.16
C VAL A 45 -0.83 10.09 0.71
N VAL A 46 -0.13 11.16 1.10
CA VAL A 46 1.03 11.08 1.99
C VAL A 46 0.77 12.02 3.15
N GLN A 47 0.57 11.44 4.34
CA GLN A 47 0.46 12.24 5.57
C GLN A 47 1.85 12.73 5.99
N SER A 48 1.91 13.98 6.40
CA SER A 48 3.15 14.69 6.73
C SER A 48 2.92 15.65 7.90
N LYS A 49 3.99 16.26 8.39
CA LYS A 49 3.87 17.36 9.36
C LYS A 49 3.00 18.50 8.85
N LYS A 50 3.03 18.77 7.53
CA LYS A 50 2.16 19.79 6.93
C LYS A 50 0.69 19.38 6.99
N SER A 51 0.36 18.10 6.78
CA SER A 51 -1.05 17.69 6.82
C SER A 51 -1.56 17.77 8.25
N LEU A 52 -0.75 17.41 9.24
CA LEU A 52 -1.01 17.67 10.65
C LEU A 52 -1.28 19.17 10.92
N GLU A 53 -0.40 20.06 10.48
CA GLU A 53 -0.58 21.52 10.62
C GLU A 53 -1.85 22.04 9.91
N ALA A 54 -2.31 21.33 8.87
CA ALA A 54 -3.56 21.58 8.16
C ALA A 54 -4.78 20.86 8.76
N GLY A 55 -4.65 20.27 9.96
CA GLY A 55 -5.73 19.55 10.65
C GLY A 55 -5.92 18.10 10.18
N TYR A 56 -4.81 17.40 9.89
CA TYR A 56 -4.75 16.08 9.25
C TYR A 56 -5.34 16.03 7.84
N ASP A 57 -5.28 17.16 7.12
CA ASP A 57 -5.87 17.31 5.79
C ASP A 57 -4.78 17.48 4.72
N ALA A 58 -4.32 16.35 4.17
CA ALA A 58 -3.30 16.33 3.11
C ALA A 58 -3.76 16.99 1.80
N SER A 59 -5.07 17.18 1.59
CA SER A 59 -5.58 17.89 0.40
C SER A 59 -5.09 19.34 0.34
N LYS A 60 -4.66 19.90 1.49
CA LYS A 60 -4.13 21.26 1.62
C LYS A 60 -2.61 21.36 1.50
N THR A 61 -1.89 20.25 1.33
CA THR A 61 -0.42 20.22 1.52
C THR A 61 0.37 19.74 0.31
N GLY A 62 -0.32 19.55 -0.83
CA GLY A 62 0.29 19.07 -2.08
C GLY A 62 0.61 17.57 -2.11
N SER A 63 0.43 16.88 -0.98
CA SER A 63 0.67 15.45 -0.79
C SER A 63 -0.62 14.62 -0.85
N PHE A 64 -1.59 15.09 -1.65
CA PHE A 64 -2.85 14.42 -1.94
C PHE A 64 -3.12 14.48 -3.44
N LYS A 65 -3.45 13.34 -4.04
CA LYS A 65 -3.87 13.24 -5.43
C LYS A 65 -5.08 12.34 -5.53
N ARG A 66 -6.12 12.88 -6.15
CA ARG A 66 -7.30 12.12 -6.54
C ARG A 66 -7.22 11.82 -8.03
N VAL A 67 -7.23 10.55 -8.38
CA VAL A 67 -7.06 10.06 -9.75
C VAL A 67 -8.26 9.18 -10.11
N ARG A 68 -8.50 8.95 -11.40
CA ARG A 68 -9.50 7.97 -11.86
C ARG A 68 -8.76 6.76 -12.40
N LEU A 69 -9.19 5.58 -12.00
CA LEU A 69 -8.77 4.33 -12.63
C LEU A 69 -9.40 4.25 -14.03
N ASP A 70 -8.72 3.55 -14.93
CA ASP A 70 -9.19 3.24 -16.28
C ASP A 70 -9.81 1.84 -16.39
N PHE A 71 -10.09 1.22 -15.23
CA PHE A 71 -10.74 -0.08 -15.09
C PHE A 71 -11.67 -0.05 -13.87
N ASP A 72 -12.61 -1.00 -13.85
CA ASP A 72 -13.48 -1.25 -12.69
C ASP A 72 -12.73 -2.05 -11.62
N PRO A 73 -12.49 -1.50 -10.41
CA PRO A 73 -11.73 -2.18 -9.38
C PRO A 73 -12.52 -3.28 -8.64
N THR A 74 -13.81 -3.46 -8.95
CA THR A 74 -14.73 -4.43 -8.33
C THR A 74 -14.88 -5.71 -9.17
N ASP A 75 -14.60 -5.64 -10.47
CA ASP A 75 -14.80 -6.74 -11.42
C ASP A 75 -13.69 -7.80 -11.37
N ALA A 76 -12.45 -7.38 -11.09
CA ALA A 76 -11.28 -8.27 -11.12
C ALA A 76 -10.23 -7.92 -10.06
N PHE A 77 -9.23 -8.79 -9.93
CA PHE A 77 -8.07 -8.51 -9.08
C PHE A 77 -7.08 -7.59 -9.80
N HIS A 78 -6.84 -6.42 -9.23
CA HIS A 78 -5.89 -5.43 -9.74
C HIS A 78 -4.69 -5.29 -8.81
N GLU A 79 -3.54 -4.94 -9.38
CA GLU A 79 -2.35 -4.53 -8.63
C GLU A 79 -2.52 -3.07 -8.21
N TYR A 80 -2.22 -2.77 -6.94
CA TYR A 80 -2.11 -1.42 -6.42
C TYR A 80 -0.84 -1.33 -5.62
N ARG A 81 -0.02 -0.34 -5.92
CA ARG A 81 1.37 -0.33 -5.49
C ARG A 81 1.86 1.07 -5.26
N PHE A 82 2.76 1.21 -4.30
CA PHE A 82 3.57 2.41 -4.16
C PHE A 82 5.07 2.10 -4.05
N ASP A 83 5.88 2.87 -4.76
CA ASP A 83 7.33 2.85 -4.60
C ASP A 83 7.69 3.98 -3.62
N TYR A 84 8.11 3.62 -2.41
CA TYR A 84 8.55 4.56 -1.38
C TYR A 84 10.08 4.74 -1.46
N LEU A 85 10.53 5.83 -2.09
CA LEU A 85 11.95 6.11 -2.30
C LEU A 85 12.38 7.34 -1.49
N PRO A 86 13.69 7.55 -1.24
CA PRO A 86 14.16 8.78 -0.62
C PRO A 86 13.67 10.01 -1.39
N GLY A 87 12.87 10.84 -0.72
CA GLY A 87 12.35 12.10 -1.26
C GLY A 87 11.22 11.96 -2.30
N GLN A 88 10.70 10.77 -2.57
CA GLN A 88 9.55 10.60 -3.48
C GLN A 88 8.74 9.34 -3.21
N VAL A 89 7.43 9.43 -3.47
CA VAL A 89 6.51 8.29 -3.52
C VAL A 89 5.87 8.22 -4.90
N LEU A 90 5.87 7.04 -5.51
CA LEU A 90 5.28 6.77 -6.82
C LEU A 90 4.12 5.81 -6.62
N PHE A 91 2.96 6.10 -7.21
CA PHE A 91 1.77 5.27 -7.07
C PHE A 91 1.41 4.64 -8.41
N TYR A 92 1.02 3.37 -8.39
CA TYR A 92 0.68 2.61 -9.58
C TYR A 92 -0.60 1.80 -9.38
N ALA A 93 -1.26 1.54 -10.50
CA ALA A 93 -2.23 0.45 -10.61
C ALA A 93 -1.95 -0.34 -11.89
N ASP A 94 -1.96 -1.67 -11.80
CA ASP A 94 -1.62 -2.58 -12.90
C ASP A 94 -0.33 -2.17 -13.65
N GLY A 95 0.71 -1.82 -12.90
CA GLY A 95 2.01 -1.37 -13.44
C GLY A 95 2.01 0.04 -14.08
N LYS A 96 0.86 0.71 -14.21
CA LYS A 96 0.74 2.08 -14.75
C LYS A 96 0.91 3.12 -13.66
N LEU A 97 1.81 4.08 -13.87
CA LEU A 97 2.03 5.19 -12.95
C LEU A 97 0.79 6.10 -12.89
N LEU A 98 0.19 6.20 -11.71
CA LEU A 98 -0.96 7.08 -11.43
C LEU A 98 -0.53 8.46 -10.95
N ALA A 99 0.43 8.51 -10.02
CA ALA A 99 0.90 9.77 -9.44
C ALA A 99 2.34 9.67 -8.95
N ARG A 100 2.97 10.85 -8.83
CA ARG A 100 4.29 11.04 -8.25
C ARG A 100 4.23 12.19 -7.26
N MET A 101 4.58 11.92 -6.01
CA MET A 101 4.76 12.93 -4.96
C MET A 101 6.23 13.03 -4.61
N LYS A 102 6.73 14.26 -4.43
CA LYS A 102 8.14 14.57 -4.25
C LYS A 102 8.30 15.66 -3.22
N GLY A 103 9.41 15.64 -2.47
CA GLY A 103 9.79 16.71 -1.57
C GLY A 103 10.24 16.21 -0.20
N GLY A 104 10.58 17.14 0.68
CA GLY A 104 11.04 16.85 2.04
C GLY A 104 9.95 16.35 2.99
N ASP A 105 8.68 16.37 2.56
CA ASP A 105 7.53 15.89 3.34
C ASP A 105 7.26 14.39 3.14
N MET A 106 8.03 13.72 2.26
CA MET A 106 7.91 12.27 2.07
C MET A 106 8.46 11.53 3.30
N PRO A 107 7.95 10.33 3.61
CA PRO A 107 8.47 9.54 4.71
C PRO A 107 9.97 9.29 4.61
N SER A 108 10.60 9.08 5.75
CA SER A 108 12.04 8.77 5.86
C SER A 108 12.36 7.71 6.92
N SER A 109 11.36 7.29 7.69
CA SER A 109 11.46 6.20 8.67
C SER A 109 11.17 4.84 8.05
N GLY A 110 11.59 3.77 8.73
CA GLY A 110 11.01 2.43 8.55
C GLY A 110 9.62 2.35 9.19
N GLY A 111 8.79 1.44 8.71
CA GLY A 111 7.37 1.33 9.10
C GLY A 111 6.81 -0.01 8.66
N HIS A 112 5.49 -0.13 8.61
CA HIS A 112 4.81 -1.38 8.31
C HIS A 112 3.66 -1.19 7.33
N LEU A 113 3.36 -2.24 6.56
CA LEU A 113 2.19 -2.25 5.69
C LEU A 113 0.94 -2.55 6.50
N ILE A 114 -0.17 -1.96 6.10
CA ILE A 114 -1.49 -2.19 6.67
C ILE A 114 -2.51 -2.28 5.52
N LEU A 115 -3.42 -3.24 5.65
CA LEU A 115 -4.63 -3.33 4.85
C LEU A 115 -5.81 -3.15 5.78
N GLN A 116 -6.70 -2.21 5.46
CA GLN A 116 -7.93 -2.02 6.22
C GLN A 116 -9.12 -1.85 5.31
N HIS A 117 -10.27 -2.30 5.81
CA HIS A 117 -11.56 -2.08 5.18
C HIS A 117 -12.53 -1.66 6.28
N TRP A 118 -13.03 -0.43 6.21
CA TRP A 118 -13.73 0.18 7.32
C TRP A 118 -14.88 1.08 6.87
N SER A 119 -15.76 1.39 7.81
CA SER A 119 -16.84 2.34 7.66
C SER A 119 -17.07 3.07 8.97
N ASN A 120 -16.99 4.40 8.95
CA ASN A 120 -17.26 5.25 10.11
C ASN A 120 -18.41 6.25 9.89
N GLY A 121 -19.06 6.20 8.72
CA GLY A 121 -20.18 7.08 8.38
C GLY A 121 -19.82 8.54 8.07
N ASN A 122 -18.53 8.89 7.93
CA ASN A 122 -18.15 10.21 7.46
C ASN A 122 -18.65 10.42 6.02
N PRO A 123 -19.56 11.37 5.75
CA PRO A 123 -20.17 11.57 4.43
C PRO A 123 -19.16 12.00 3.36
N LEU A 124 -18.04 12.61 3.77
CA LEU A 124 -16.97 13.03 2.87
C LEU A 124 -15.91 11.94 2.63
N TRP A 125 -16.03 10.79 3.29
CA TRP A 125 -15.06 9.69 3.17
C TRP A 125 -15.76 8.33 3.01
N SER A 126 -15.86 7.53 4.07
CA SER A 126 -16.43 6.18 3.95
C SER A 126 -17.92 6.16 3.59
N GLY A 127 -18.71 7.15 4.01
CA GLY A 127 -20.12 7.29 3.63
C GLY A 127 -21.10 6.25 4.18
N GLY A 128 -20.63 5.36 5.06
CA GLY A 128 -21.41 4.23 5.55
C GLY A 128 -22.42 4.53 6.68
N PRO A 129 -22.90 3.48 7.37
CA PRO A 129 -22.54 2.07 7.19
C PRO A 129 -23.09 1.46 5.88
N PRO A 130 -22.43 0.43 5.32
CA PRO A 130 -22.99 -0.34 4.22
C PRO A 130 -24.29 -1.04 4.65
N LYS A 131 -25.22 -1.24 3.70
CA LYS A 131 -26.53 -1.87 3.97
C LYS A 131 -26.49 -3.40 3.98
N GLU A 132 -25.40 -3.97 3.51
CA GLU A 132 -25.15 -5.40 3.38
C GLU A 132 -23.64 -5.64 3.54
N ASP A 133 -23.23 -6.91 3.56
CA ASP A 133 -21.83 -7.28 3.74
C ASP A 133 -20.97 -6.76 2.58
N ALA A 134 -20.07 -5.84 2.89
CA ALA A 134 -19.11 -5.29 1.95
C ALA A 134 -17.79 -6.05 2.08
N THR A 135 -17.34 -6.75 1.04
CA THR A 135 -16.13 -7.58 1.08
C THR A 135 -15.06 -7.09 0.12
N VAL A 136 -13.87 -6.78 0.64
CA VAL A 136 -12.64 -6.65 -0.16
C VAL A 136 -11.88 -7.96 -0.14
N THR A 137 -11.50 -8.48 -1.30
CA THR A 137 -10.72 -9.72 -1.40
C THR A 137 -9.27 -9.41 -1.73
N VAL A 138 -8.35 -9.96 -0.94
CA VAL A 138 -6.90 -9.84 -1.17
C VAL A 138 -6.38 -11.16 -1.73
N SER A 139 -5.77 -11.12 -2.91
CA SER A 139 -5.13 -12.30 -3.50
C SER A 139 -3.74 -12.53 -2.90
N PHE A 140 -2.92 -11.48 -2.89
CA PHE A 140 -1.60 -11.48 -2.25
C PHE A 140 -1.13 -10.05 -1.98
N VAL A 141 -0.13 -9.93 -1.12
CA VAL A 141 0.66 -8.73 -0.88
C VAL A 141 2.12 -9.08 -1.10
N LYS A 142 2.86 -8.29 -1.88
CA LYS A 142 4.32 -8.40 -1.98
C LYS A 142 4.96 -7.11 -1.47
N ALA A 143 6.08 -7.25 -0.79
CA ALA A 143 6.84 -6.12 -0.26
C ALA A 143 8.32 -6.36 -0.57
N TYR A 144 8.94 -5.44 -1.29
CA TYR A 144 10.37 -5.49 -1.58
C TYR A 144 11.06 -4.33 -0.87
N PHE A 145 12.11 -4.67 -0.13
CA PHE A 145 12.89 -3.71 0.63
C PHE A 145 14.38 -4.04 0.49
N ASN A 146 15.20 -3.00 0.52
CA ASN A 146 16.64 -3.20 0.59
C ASN A 146 17.00 -3.78 1.96
N SER A 147 17.73 -4.89 1.97
CA SER A 147 18.28 -5.43 3.22
C SER A 147 19.28 -4.42 3.81
N SER A 148 19.30 -4.25 5.13
CA SER A 148 20.36 -3.52 5.83
C SER A 148 21.63 -4.37 6.05
N ASN A 149 21.57 -5.66 5.76
CA ASN A 149 22.70 -6.58 5.86
C ASN A 149 23.60 -6.45 4.62
N SER A 150 24.84 -6.03 4.82
CA SER A 150 25.83 -5.80 3.75
C SER A 150 26.18 -7.07 2.96
N GLU A 151 26.15 -8.25 3.59
CA GLU A 151 26.37 -9.52 2.91
C GLU A 151 25.21 -9.85 1.98
N ARG A 152 23.96 -9.70 2.44
CA ARG A 152 22.77 -9.89 1.60
C ARG A 152 22.74 -8.91 0.42
N GLN A 153 23.09 -7.64 0.68
CA GLN A 153 23.24 -6.64 -0.39
C GLN A 153 24.30 -7.07 -1.43
N SER A 154 25.47 -7.52 -0.97
CA SER A 154 26.56 -7.94 -1.85
C SER A 154 26.19 -9.16 -2.68
N GLN A 155 25.50 -10.14 -2.08
CA GLN A 155 25.01 -11.34 -2.77
C GLN A 155 23.99 -11.00 -3.85
N LEU A 156 23.02 -10.12 -3.56
CA LEU A 156 22.02 -9.67 -4.52
C LEU A 156 22.68 -8.96 -5.72
N VAL A 157 23.61 -8.05 -5.47
CA VAL A 157 24.38 -7.36 -6.52
C VAL A 157 25.13 -8.36 -7.40
N GLN A 158 25.81 -9.35 -6.79
CA GLN A 158 26.51 -10.39 -7.54
C GLN A 158 25.58 -11.27 -8.37
N GLN A 159 24.40 -11.62 -7.86
CA GLN A 159 23.40 -12.41 -8.58
C GLN A 159 22.83 -11.62 -9.77
N CYS A 160 22.49 -10.35 -9.55
CA CYS A 160 22.08 -9.41 -10.59
C CYS A 160 23.08 -9.28 -11.74
N HIS A 161 24.39 -9.25 -11.44
CA HIS A 161 25.43 -9.13 -12.47
C HIS A 161 25.67 -10.43 -13.25
N LYS A 162 25.23 -11.60 -12.74
CA LYS A 162 25.37 -12.88 -13.43
C LYS A 162 24.26 -13.14 -14.46
N SER A 163 23.12 -12.43 -14.39
CA SER A 163 22.00 -12.61 -15.33
C SER A 163 22.17 -11.79 -16.62
N SER A 164 23.40 -11.65 -17.11
CA SER A 164 23.81 -10.79 -18.23
C SER A 164 23.42 -11.32 -19.62
N GLU A 165 22.23 -11.91 -19.79
CA GLU A 165 21.62 -11.97 -21.11
C GLU A 165 20.71 -10.76 -21.27
N GLU A 166 20.94 -10.01 -22.34
CA GLU A 166 20.33 -8.71 -22.65
C GLU A 166 18.81 -8.80 -22.75
N THR A 167 18.08 -8.80 -21.63
CA THR A 167 16.75 -8.21 -21.46
C THR A 167 16.23 -8.39 -20.02
N SER A 168 15.78 -7.28 -19.44
CA SER A 168 14.81 -7.17 -18.33
C SER A 168 15.20 -7.64 -16.91
N GLY A 169 15.83 -6.74 -16.15
CA GLY A 169 15.70 -6.64 -14.68
C GLY A 169 16.34 -7.75 -13.84
N CYS A 170 16.73 -7.43 -12.60
CA CYS A 170 17.04 -8.47 -11.63
C CYS A 170 15.75 -9.18 -11.22
N ALA A 171 15.60 -10.45 -11.59
CA ALA A 171 14.52 -11.27 -11.08
C ALA A 171 14.68 -11.41 -9.56
N ILE A 172 13.70 -10.88 -8.81
CA ILE A 172 13.57 -11.20 -7.39
C ILE A 172 12.76 -12.49 -7.32
N TYR A 173 13.43 -13.59 -6.99
CA TYR A 173 12.77 -14.86 -6.77
C TYR A 173 12.12 -14.82 -5.38
N ASP A 174 10.86 -15.23 -5.31
CA ASP A 174 10.19 -15.47 -4.02
C ASP A 174 10.95 -16.65 -3.37
N SER A 175 11.86 -16.38 -2.42
CA SER A 175 12.52 -17.46 -1.68
C SER A 175 11.55 -17.96 -0.62
N ASP A 176 10.94 -19.13 -0.85
CA ASP A 176 10.15 -19.85 0.15
C ASP A 176 10.96 -20.21 1.42
N ASN A 177 12.28 -20.00 1.39
CA ASN A 177 13.27 -20.37 2.42
C ASN A 177 13.97 -19.18 3.08
N ASP A 178 13.52 -17.93 2.88
CA ASP A 178 13.92 -16.87 3.79
C ASP A 178 13.23 -17.15 5.14
N GLU A 179 13.88 -17.94 5.99
CA GLU A 179 13.63 -17.91 7.42
C GLU A 179 13.63 -16.43 7.80
N ILE A 180 12.43 -15.91 8.07
CA ILE A 180 12.24 -14.66 8.79
C ILE A 180 13.08 -14.85 10.04
N ASP A 181 14.23 -14.19 10.11
CA ASP A 181 15.11 -14.17 11.27
C ASP A 181 14.20 -14.03 12.49
N ASN A 182 14.11 -15.11 13.27
CA ASN A 182 13.07 -15.31 14.27
C ASN A 182 13.13 -14.21 15.34
N ALA A 183 12.44 -13.12 15.07
CA ALA A 183 12.04 -12.09 16.01
C ALA A 183 10.65 -11.62 15.58
N ALA A 184 9.64 -12.38 16.04
CA ALA A 184 8.19 -12.15 15.89
C ALA A 184 7.53 -12.64 14.58
N ALA A 185 7.67 -13.94 14.27
CA ALA A 185 6.70 -14.62 13.43
C ALA A 185 5.33 -14.69 14.13
N SER A 186 4.31 -13.98 13.64
CA SER A 186 2.93 -14.20 14.03
C SER A 186 2.21 -15.06 12.98
N THR A 187 2.08 -16.33 13.36
CA THR A 187 1.17 -17.40 12.94
C THR A 187 0.17 -17.13 11.79
N ARG A 188 0.24 -17.97 10.74
CA ARG A 188 -0.93 -18.36 9.92
C ARG A 188 -2.05 -18.83 10.85
N ARG A 189 -3.20 -18.14 10.85
CA ARG A 189 -4.47 -18.71 11.29
C ARG A 189 -5.53 -18.44 10.24
N VAL A 190 -5.93 -19.51 9.55
CA VAL A 190 -7.21 -19.58 8.84
C VAL A 190 -8.29 -19.56 9.90
N ALA A 191 -9.20 -18.58 9.86
CA ALA A 191 -10.37 -18.56 10.72
C ALA A 191 -11.62 -18.73 9.84
N GLN A 192 -12.23 -19.90 9.97
CA GLN A 192 -13.57 -20.21 9.52
C GLN A 192 -14.56 -19.66 10.56
N GLU A 193 -15.64 -19.05 10.07
CA GLU A 193 -16.89 -18.69 10.74
C GLU A 193 -16.94 -17.47 11.68
N ASN A 194 -17.75 -16.50 11.22
CA ASN A 194 -18.57 -15.54 11.96
C ASN A 194 -17.90 -14.70 13.05
N PHE A 195 -16.99 -13.79 12.67
CA PHE A 195 -16.76 -12.52 13.37
C PHE A 195 -16.16 -11.49 12.41
N VAL A 196 -16.60 -10.23 12.52
CA VAL A 196 -16.04 -9.06 11.80
C VAL A 196 -14.53 -9.04 12.01
N CYS A 197 -13.76 -9.30 10.94
CA CYS A 197 -12.31 -9.43 11.01
C CYS A 197 -11.65 -8.14 10.53
N VAL A 198 -11.18 -7.32 11.46
CA VAL A 198 -10.17 -6.29 11.18
C VAL A 198 -8.84 -7.02 10.99
N LEU A 199 -8.47 -7.27 9.73
CA LEU A 199 -7.20 -7.93 9.42
C LEU A 199 -6.05 -6.91 9.47
N VAL A 200 -5.49 -6.64 10.66
CA VAL A 200 -4.24 -5.89 10.77
C VAL A 200 -3.08 -6.84 10.46
N VAL A 201 -2.60 -6.87 9.21
CA VAL A 201 -1.35 -7.56 8.86
C VAL A 201 -0.18 -6.61 9.11
N GLY A 202 0.26 -6.48 10.36
CA GLY A 202 1.41 -5.63 10.71
C GLY A 202 2.75 -6.38 10.59
N LEU A 203 3.58 -6.03 9.60
CA LEU A 203 4.99 -6.44 9.52
C LEU A 203 5.85 -5.41 10.27
N ILE A 204 6.22 -5.66 11.54
CA ILE A 204 7.06 -4.77 12.33
C ILE A 204 8.55 -5.12 12.10
N MET A 205 9.37 -4.17 11.61
CA MET A 205 10.84 -4.34 11.48
C MET A 205 11.62 -3.45 12.46
N PRO A 206 12.68 -3.97 13.13
CA PRO A 206 13.52 -3.20 14.03
C PRO A 206 14.59 -2.36 13.30
N PHE A 207 14.94 -1.23 13.91
CA PHE A 207 15.78 -0.13 13.42
C PHE A 207 17.23 -0.49 13.08
N LEU A 208 17.77 0.14 12.03
CA LEU A 208 19.08 0.83 12.00
C LEU A 208 19.09 1.85 10.84
N GLN A 209 19.38 3.11 11.15
CA GLN A 209 19.42 4.25 10.21
C GLN A 209 20.34 3.97 9.01
N LEU A 210 19.81 4.10 7.78
CA LEU A 210 20.50 4.70 6.62
C LEU A 210 19.61 4.59 5.36
N SER A 211 19.11 5.72 4.85
CA SER A 211 18.60 5.95 3.48
C SER A 211 18.05 4.72 2.73
N HIS A 212 16.72 4.50 2.77
CA HIS A 212 16.07 3.35 2.14
C HIS A 212 15.22 3.71 0.92
N ILE A 213 15.40 2.92 -0.15
CA ILE A 213 14.54 2.79 -1.32
C ILE A 213 13.64 1.56 -1.09
N PHE A 214 12.32 1.73 -1.21
CA PHE A 214 11.28 0.72 -1.13
C PHE A 214 10.51 0.65 -2.46
N LEU A 215 10.24 -0.56 -2.91
CA LEU A 215 9.39 -0.87 -4.07
C LEU A 215 8.33 -1.84 -3.55
N VAL A 216 7.08 -1.43 -3.41
CA VAL A 216 5.98 -2.34 -3.03
C VAL A 216 5.31 -2.81 -4.32
N VAL A 217 4.89 -4.07 -4.47
CA VAL A 217 4.13 -4.56 -5.65
C VAL A 217 2.88 -5.30 -5.21
#